data_AF-A0A562VKR3-F1
#
_entry.id   AF-A0A562VKR3-F1
#
_cell.length_a   1.000
_cell.length_b   1.000
_cell.length_c   1.000
_cell.angle_alpha   90.00
_cell.angle_beta   90.00
_cell.angle_gamma   90.00
#
_symmetry.space_group_name_H-M   'P 1'
#
loop_
_entity.id
_entity.type
_entity.pdbx_description
1 polymer ?
#
loop_
_entity_poly.entity_id
_entity_poly.type
_entity_poly.pdbx_seq_one_letter_code
_entity_poly.pdbx_strand_id
1 'polypeptide(L)'
;MSSLLERLRKNKDDRGMMANLRCILVENKKHRAWPVLNRLGVPITEDVPAFVAGLFATHPEGDSETVKNFGDTCKQIERARGEEVSELSGNADSSKKKNLTPTERRFQYLLAADKSEVPERVMRMVLMAKSQGVSVNYEKLLHDLKYWGERTKTEWAASFWTPGNEPVDGEAV
;
A
#
# COMPACT_ATOMS: atom_id res chain seq x y z
N MET A 1 8.71 8.36 -12.54
CA MET A 1 7.37 8.91 -12.32
C MET A 1 6.43 8.43 -13.41
N SER A 2 5.40 7.66 -13.05
CA SER A 2 4.42 7.18 -14.03
C SER A 2 3.46 8.31 -14.40
N SER A 3 3.11 8.43 -15.69
CA SER A 3 2.23 9.49 -16.19
C SER A 3 0.84 9.48 -15.53
N LEU A 4 0.39 8.33 -15.03
CA LEU A 4 -0.83 8.18 -14.26
C LEU A 4 -0.75 8.90 -12.90
N LEU A 5 0.28 8.62 -12.09
CA LEU A 5 0.39 9.16 -10.73
C LEU A 5 0.57 10.68 -10.74
N GLU A 6 1.31 11.23 -11.71
CA GLU A 6 1.38 12.68 -11.89
C GLU A 6 0.01 13.32 -12.14
N ARG A 7 -0.83 12.69 -12.97
CA ARG A 7 -2.20 13.18 -13.24
C ARG A 7 -3.10 13.01 -12.02
N LEU A 8 -2.96 11.92 -11.26
CA LEU A 8 -3.71 11.71 -10.02
C LEU A 8 -3.37 12.78 -8.98
N ARG A 9 -2.09 13.06 -8.76
CA ARG A 9 -1.61 14.11 -7.85
C ARG A 9 -2.14 15.48 -8.23
N LYS A 10 -2.10 15.83 -9.52
CA LYS A 10 -2.65 17.10 -10.04
C LYS A 10 -4.15 17.26 -9.78
N ASN A 11 -4.90 16.17 -9.67
CA ASN A 11 -6.35 16.18 -9.48
C ASN A 11 -6.78 15.74 -8.07
N LYS A 12 -5.85 15.63 -7.10
CA LYS A 12 -6.16 15.07 -5.76
C LYS A 12 -7.26 15.83 -5.02
N ASP A 13 -7.38 17.13 -5.28
CA ASP A 13 -8.37 18.03 -4.68
C ASP A 13 -9.74 18.01 -5.39
N ASP A 14 -9.85 17.40 -6.57
CA ASP A 14 -11.14 17.18 -7.25
C ASP A 14 -11.90 16.04 -6.56
N ARG A 15 -12.74 16.42 -5.59
CA ARG A 15 -13.55 15.48 -4.80
C ARG A 15 -14.50 14.64 -5.66
N GLY A 16 -15.04 15.20 -6.75
CA GLY A 16 -15.95 14.49 -7.64
C GLY A 16 -15.22 13.42 -8.45
N MET A 17 -14.03 13.75 -8.93
CA MET A 17 -13.13 12.83 -9.59
C MET A 17 -12.69 11.70 -8.67
N MET A 18 -12.21 12.02 -7.46
CA MET A 18 -11.82 11.01 -6.47
C MET A 18 -12.99 10.11 -6.06
N ALA A 19 -14.20 10.65 -5.96
CA ALA A 19 -15.39 9.84 -5.66
C ALA A 19 -15.71 8.82 -6.75
N ASN A 20 -15.61 9.21 -8.01
CA ASN A 20 -15.81 8.32 -9.14
C ASN A 20 -14.69 7.28 -9.25
N LEU A 21 -13.43 7.66 -9.02
CA LEU A 21 -12.30 6.72 -9.00
C LEU A 21 -12.47 5.62 -7.96
N ARG A 22 -12.90 5.96 -6.73
CA ARG A 22 -13.17 4.96 -5.68
C ARG A 22 -14.20 3.90 -6.09
N CYS A 23 -15.08 4.20 -7.06
CA CYS A 23 -16.06 3.24 -7.55
C CYS A 23 -15.44 2.06 -8.31
N ILE A 24 -14.19 2.16 -8.79
CA ILE A 24 -13.49 1.04 -9.43
C ILE A 24 -13.21 -0.11 -8.46
N LEU A 25 -13.13 0.18 -7.16
CA LEU A 25 -12.90 -0.80 -6.10
C LEU A 25 -14.16 -1.59 -5.71
N VAL A 26 -15.31 -1.26 -6.34
CA VAL A 26 -16.61 -1.87 -6.05
C VAL A 26 -17.16 -2.46 -7.34
N GLU A 27 -17.28 -3.80 -7.39
CA GLU A 27 -17.59 -4.55 -8.60
C GLU A 27 -18.79 -4.00 -9.39
N ASN A 28 -19.92 -3.76 -8.71
CA ASN A 28 -21.14 -3.28 -9.33
C ASN A 28 -21.14 -1.77 -9.65
N LYS A 29 -20.09 -1.02 -9.32
CA LYS A 29 -19.97 0.43 -9.55
C LYS A 29 -18.81 0.82 -10.46
N LYS A 30 -18.03 -0.14 -10.97
CA LYS A 30 -16.86 0.12 -11.85
C LYS A 30 -17.17 1.08 -13.01
N HIS A 31 -18.37 0.95 -13.61
CA HIS A 31 -18.84 1.81 -14.71
C HIS A 31 -18.79 3.32 -14.40
N ARG A 32 -18.93 3.72 -13.13
CA ARG A 32 -18.84 5.14 -12.72
C ARG A 32 -17.41 5.69 -12.80
N ALA A 33 -16.40 4.83 -12.68
CA ALA A 33 -15.00 5.22 -12.76
C ALA A 33 -14.51 5.39 -14.20
N TRP A 34 -15.10 4.69 -15.18
CA TRP A 34 -14.63 4.65 -16.57
C TRP A 34 -14.46 6.04 -17.23
N PRO A 35 -15.39 7.01 -17.09
CA PRO A 35 -15.20 8.33 -17.70
C PRO A 35 -14.00 9.08 -17.12
N VAL A 36 -13.70 8.85 -15.83
CA VAL A 36 -12.55 9.46 -15.16
C VAL A 36 -11.25 8.78 -15.57
N LEU A 37 -11.25 7.44 -15.60
CA LEU A 37 -10.09 6.66 -16.03
C LEU A 37 -9.67 7.02 -17.46
N ASN A 38 -10.63 7.17 -18.38
CA ASN A 38 -10.35 7.61 -19.74
C ASN A 38 -9.71 9.01 -19.78
N ARG A 39 -10.21 9.97 -18.98
CA ARG A 39 -9.60 11.30 -18.86
C ARG A 39 -8.18 11.27 -18.30
N LEU A 40 -7.90 10.31 -17.42
CA LEU A 40 -6.55 10.05 -16.90
C LEU A 40 -5.65 9.29 -17.88
N GLY A 41 -6.17 8.86 -19.03
CA GLY A 41 -5.45 8.06 -20.03
C GLY A 41 -5.21 6.61 -19.59
N VAL A 42 -6.05 6.09 -18.69
CA VAL A 42 -6.03 4.67 -18.28
C VAL A 42 -7.07 3.92 -19.12
N PRO A 43 -6.65 2.94 -19.94
CA PRO A 43 -7.60 2.08 -20.64
C PRO A 43 -8.47 1.31 -19.64
N ILE A 44 -9.78 1.22 -19.91
CA ILE A 44 -10.72 0.49 -19.04
C ILE A 44 -10.43 -1.02 -18.94
N THR A 45 -9.62 -1.55 -19.88
CA THR A 45 -9.16 -2.94 -19.92
C THR A 45 -7.94 -3.20 -19.04
N GLU A 46 -7.30 -2.16 -18.52
CA GLU A 46 -6.12 -2.29 -17.66
C GLU A 46 -6.52 -2.26 -16.18
N ASP A 47 -6.69 -3.46 -15.60
CA ASP A 47 -7.17 -3.62 -14.23
C ASP A 47 -6.23 -3.02 -13.18
N VAL A 48 -4.91 -3.22 -13.33
CA VAL A 48 -3.92 -2.81 -12.31
C VAL A 48 -3.82 -1.28 -12.18
N PRO A 49 -3.62 -0.50 -13.25
CA PRO A 49 -3.63 0.96 -13.14
C PRO A 49 -4.98 1.52 -12.68
N ALA A 50 -6.10 0.94 -13.14
CA ALA A 50 -7.43 1.35 -12.70
C ALA A 50 -7.62 1.09 -11.19
N PHE A 51 -7.17 -0.06 -10.70
CA PHE A 51 -7.19 -0.41 -9.28
C PHE A 51 -6.32 0.53 -8.44
N VAL A 52 -5.08 0.82 -8.86
CA VAL A 52 -4.21 1.76 -8.14
C VAL A 52 -4.79 3.18 -8.12
N ALA A 53 -5.40 3.64 -9.22
CA ALA A 53 -6.10 4.92 -9.22
C ALA A 53 -7.26 4.96 -8.21
N GLY A 54 -7.99 3.85 -8.08
CA GLY A 54 -9.00 3.67 -7.03
C GLY A 54 -8.42 3.74 -5.62
N LEU A 55 -7.30 3.05 -5.37
CA LEU A 55 -6.62 3.06 -4.08
C LEU A 55 -6.10 4.45 -3.71
N PHE A 56 -5.44 5.14 -4.63
CA PHE A 56 -4.99 6.52 -4.45
C PHE A 56 -6.16 7.41 -4.04
N ALA A 57 -7.30 7.30 -4.72
CA ALA A 57 -8.49 8.08 -4.41
C ALA A 57 -9.10 7.78 -3.03
N THR A 58 -8.74 6.68 -2.37
CA THR A 58 -9.15 6.40 -0.98
C THR A 58 -8.29 7.12 0.05
N HIS A 59 -7.00 7.32 -0.23
CA HIS A 59 -6.01 7.88 0.69
C HIS A 59 -4.99 8.76 -0.07
N PRO A 60 -5.43 9.85 -0.70
CA PRO A 60 -4.55 10.66 -1.55
C PRO A 60 -3.47 11.40 -0.75
N GLU A 61 -3.78 11.79 0.50
CA GLU A 61 -2.81 12.45 1.38
C GLU A 61 -1.73 11.51 1.92
N GLY A 62 -1.93 10.19 1.77
CA GLY A 62 -0.93 9.18 2.12
C GLY A 62 0.08 8.90 1.01
N ASP A 63 -0.05 9.51 -0.16
CA ASP A 63 0.93 9.28 -1.22
C ASP A 63 2.30 9.84 -0.82
N SER A 64 3.31 8.98 -0.80
CA SER A 64 4.69 9.39 -0.54
C SER A 64 5.68 8.52 -1.29
N GLU A 65 6.59 9.17 -2.01
CA GLU A 65 7.69 8.51 -2.71
C GLU A 65 8.86 8.16 -1.79
N THR A 66 8.89 8.69 -0.57
CA THR A 66 9.94 8.38 0.41
C THR A 66 9.80 6.98 1.00
N VAL A 67 8.59 6.42 0.97
CA VAL A 67 8.31 5.03 1.34
C VAL A 67 8.87 4.11 0.26
N LYS A 68 9.66 3.10 0.64
CA LYS A 68 10.38 2.27 -0.33
C LYS A 68 9.44 1.40 -1.17
N ASN A 69 8.62 0.58 -0.52
CA ASN A 69 7.64 -0.30 -1.17
C ASN A 69 6.52 -0.68 -0.17
N PHE A 70 5.59 -1.55 -0.58
CA PHE A 70 4.44 -1.89 0.24
C PHE A 70 4.78 -2.67 1.52
N GLY A 71 5.92 -3.36 1.56
CA GLY A 71 6.42 -4.00 2.78
C GLY A 71 6.77 -2.99 3.87
N ASP A 72 7.40 -1.87 3.49
CA ASP A 72 7.71 -0.76 4.40
C ASP A 72 6.42 -0.09 4.93
N THR A 73 5.43 0.15 4.07
CA THR A 73 4.08 0.57 4.49
C THR A 73 3.49 -0.40 5.54
N CYS A 74 3.55 -1.71 5.29
CA CYS A 74 3.02 -2.70 6.23
C CYS A 74 3.78 -2.71 7.57
N LYS A 75 5.09 -2.45 7.55
CA LYS A 75 5.92 -2.34 8.76
C LYS A 75 5.56 -1.09 9.58
N GLN A 76 5.33 0.04 8.92
CA GLN A 76 4.88 1.26 9.57
C GLN A 76 3.49 1.08 10.20
N ILE A 77 2.57 0.38 9.53
CA ILE A 77 1.27 -0.01 10.11
C ILE A 77 1.45 -0.88 11.37
N GLU A 78 2.37 -1.84 11.34
CA GLU A 78 2.65 -2.68 12.52
C GLU A 78 3.14 -1.84 13.70
N ARG A 79 4.05 -0.89 13.46
CA ARG A 79 4.60 0.00 14.50
C ARG A 79 3.52 0.90 15.09
N ALA A 80 2.76 1.61 14.25
CA ALA A 80 1.68 2.50 14.69
C ALA A 80 0.67 1.79 15.60
N ARG A 81 0.28 0.54 15.26
CA ARG A 81 -0.65 -0.25 16.07
C ARG A 81 -0.01 -0.90 17.30
N GLY A 82 1.30 -1.13 17.28
CA GLY A 82 2.05 -1.68 18.41
C GLY A 82 2.23 -0.65 19.52
N GLU A 83 2.46 0.61 19.16
CA GLU A 83 2.54 1.75 20.09
C GLU A 83 1.20 1.97 20.80
N GLU A 84 0.07 1.97 20.06
CA GLU A 84 -1.28 2.07 20.65
C GLU A 84 -1.53 0.99 21.72
N VAL A 85 -1.11 -0.25 21.46
CA VAL A 85 -1.32 -1.36 22.41
C VAL A 85 -0.37 -1.24 23.62
N SER A 86 0.84 -0.73 23.44
CA SER A 86 1.81 -0.55 24.52
C SER A 86 1.39 0.55 25.51
N GLU A 87 0.78 1.63 25.04
CA GLU A 87 0.30 2.71 25.91
C GLU A 87 -0.93 2.31 26.74
N LEU A 88 -1.78 1.42 26.20
CA LEU A 88 -2.97 0.92 26.90
C LEU A 88 -2.68 -0.26 27.83
N SER A 89 -1.56 -0.98 27.64
CA SER A 89 -1.19 -2.18 28.38
C SER A 89 -0.01 -1.90 29.32
N GLY A 90 -0.28 -1.25 30.46
CA GLY A 90 0.69 -0.97 31.53
C GLY A 90 1.17 -2.19 32.33
N ASN A 91 1.53 -3.29 31.67
CA ASN A 91 2.11 -4.45 32.34
C ASN A 91 3.16 -5.11 31.43
N ALA A 92 4.39 -4.59 31.52
CA ALA A 92 5.57 -5.18 30.91
C ALA A 92 6.00 -6.38 31.74
N ASP A 93 5.31 -7.50 31.59
CA ASP A 93 5.81 -8.77 32.07
C ASP A 93 5.80 -9.84 30.97
N SER A 94 6.89 -10.60 31.01
CA SER A 94 7.01 -11.97 30.55
C SER A 94 7.32 -12.19 29.05
N SER A 95 8.56 -12.60 28.80
CA SER A 95 8.87 -13.95 28.30
C SER A 95 7.71 -14.68 27.58
N LYS A 96 7.31 -14.17 26.41
CA LYS A 96 6.31 -14.81 25.55
C LYS A 96 6.97 -15.19 24.23
N LYS A 97 6.78 -16.46 23.83
CA LYS A 97 6.89 -16.90 22.43
C LYS A 97 6.37 -15.77 21.55
N LYS A 98 7.22 -15.25 20.66
CA LYS A 98 6.94 -14.07 19.84
C LYS A 98 5.78 -14.42 18.88
N ASN A 99 4.55 -14.29 19.37
CA ASN A 99 3.36 -14.52 18.58
C ASN A 99 3.35 -13.45 17.49
N LEU A 100 3.13 -13.87 16.24
CA LEU A 100 3.01 -12.94 15.13
C LEU A 100 1.97 -11.88 15.44
N THR A 101 2.30 -10.63 15.14
CA THR A 101 1.34 -9.53 15.28
C THR A 101 0.17 -9.76 14.31
N PRO A 102 -1.03 -9.22 14.58
CA PRO A 102 -2.14 -9.30 13.64
C PRO A 102 -1.79 -8.71 12.26
N THR A 103 -0.93 -7.69 12.21
CA THR A 103 -0.47 -7.06 10.96
C THR A 103 0.50 -7.97 10.22
N GLU A 104 1.48 -8.56 10.91
CA GLU A 104 2.43 -9.52 10.34
C GLU A 104 1.70 -10.73 9.74
N ARG A 105 0.70 -11.28 10.44
CA ARG A 105 -0.12 -12.38 9.92
C ARG A 105 -0.85 -12.00 8.62
N ARG A 106 -1.46 -10.81 8.56
CA ARG A 106 -2.13 -10.32 7.33
C ARG A 106 -1.12 -10.14 6.19
N PHE A 107 0.08 -9.66 6.51
CA PHE A 107 1.14 -9.47 5.53
C PHE A 107 1.67 -10.81 4.98
N GLN A 108 1.83 -11.84 5.82
CA GLN A 108 2.17 -13.19 5.34
C GLN A 108 1.11 -13.75 4.38
N TYR A 109 -0.18 -13.57 4.70
CA TYR A 109 -1.24 -13.94 3.76
C TYR A 109 -1.15 -13.12 2.47
N LEU A 110 -0.85 -11.82 2.53
CA LEU A 110 -0.66 -11.01 1.32
C LEU A 110 0.48 -11.55 0.43
N LEU A 111 1.61 -11.96 1.02
CA LEU A 111 2.73 -12.53 0.26
C LEU A 111 2.40 -13.90 -0.35
N ALA A 112 1.60 -14.71 0.35
CA ALA A 112 1.12 -16.01 -0.15
C ALA A 112 0.04 -15.89 -1.24
N ALA A 113 -0.42 -14.68 -1.56
CA ALA A 113 -1.54 -14.44 -2.46
C ALA A 113 -1.16 -14.62 -3.94
N ASP A 114 -2.06 -15.23 -4.69
CA ASP A 114 -1.98 -15.30 -6.14
C ASP A 114 -2.41 -13.99 -6.79
N LYS A 115 -2.06 -13.80 -8.06
CA LYS A 115 -2.28 -12.53 -8.80
C LYS A 115 -3.74 -12.04 -8.77
N SER A 116 -4.72 -12.95 -8.69
CA SER A 116 -6.15 -12.62 -8.58
C SER A 116 -6.56 -12.17 -7.16
N GLU A 117 -5.87 -12.61 -6.13
CA GLU A 117 -6.19 -12.34 -4.72
C GLU A 117 -5.47 -11.11 -4.16
N VAL A 118 -4.30 -10.78 -4.71
CA VAL A 118 -3.46 -9.65 -4.26
C VAL A 118 -4.22 -8.33 -4.22
N PRO A 119 -5.03 -7.94 -5.23
CA PRO A 119 -5.71 -6.65 -5.20
C PRO A 119 -6.58 -6.48 -3.96
N GLU A 120 -7.39 -7.48 -3.61
CA GLU A 120 -8.26 -7.40 -2.43
C GLU A 120 -7.45 -7.30 -1.13
N ARG A 121 -6.36 -8.07 -1.00
CA ARG A 121 -5.51 -8.05 0.19
C ARG A 121 -4.75 -6.72 0.33
N VAL A 122 -4.25 -6.16 -0.77
CA VAL A 122 -3.62 -4.82 -0.80
C VAL A 122 -4.62 -3.74 -0.43
N MET A 123 -5.84 -3.78 -0.98
CA MET A 123 -6.88 -2.80 -0.66
C MET A 123 -7.15 -2.74 0.85
N ARG A 124 -7.30 -3.90 1.50
CA ARG A 124 -7.51 -3.97 2.96
C ARG A 124 -6.35 -3.34 3.74
N MET A 125 -5.10 -3.53 3.27
CA MET A 125 -3.92 -2.94 3.91
C MET A 125 -3.82 -1.43 3.66
N VAL A 126 -4.19 -0.91 2.49
CA VAL A 126 -4.23 0.54 2.20
C VAL A 126 -5.30 1.23 3.05
N LEU A 127 -6.48 0.62 3.20
CA LEU A 127 -7.52 1.15 4.10
C LEU A 127 -7.03 1.19 5.55
N MET A 128 -6.23 0.20 5.97
CA MET A 128 -5.58 0.22 7.27
C MET A 128 -4.53 1.33 7.37
N ALA A 129 -3.68 1.49 6.35
CA ALA A 129 -2.69 2.57 6.28
C ALA A 129 -3.36 3.94 6.46
N LYS A 130 -4.47 4.17 5.75
CA LYS A 130 -5.29 5.38 5.89
C LYS A 130 -5.75 5.60 7.33
N SER A 131 -6.32 4.57 7.98
CA SER A 131 -6.83 4.70 9.35
C SER A 131 -5.73 5.01 10.38
N GLN A 132 -4.47 4.72 10.04
CA GLN A 132 -3.30 4.89 10.89
C GLN A 132 -2.42 6.07 10.46
N GLY A 133 -2.84 6.85 9.45
CA GLY A 133 -2.02 7.95 8.90
C GLY A 133 -0.72 7.50 8.22
N VAL A 134 -0.60 6.22 7.87
CA VAL A 134 0.62 5.66 7.25
C VAL A 134 0.62 5.94 5.75
N SER A 135 1.80 6.26 5.23
CA SER A 135 2.01 6.58 3.82
C SER A 135 2.16 5.32 2.93
N VAL A 136 1.82 5.47 1.66
CA VAL A 136 1.87 4.44 0.62
C VAL A 136 2.58 5.01 -0.60
N ASN A 137 3.59 4.30 -1.12
CA ASN A 137 4.18 4.62 -2.41
C ASN A 137 3.35 4.01 -3.54
N TYR A 138 2.38 4.76 -4.06
CA TYR A 138 1.46 4.26 -5.09
C TYR A 138 2.14 4.02 -6.44
N GLU A 139 3.24 4.71 -6.75
CA GLU A 139 4.01 4.47 -7.96
C GLU A 139 4.72 3.12 -7.92
N LYS A 140 5.44 2.84 -6.82
CA LYS A 140 6.08 1.54 -6.62
C LYS A 140 5.03 0.44 -6.53
N LEU A 141 3.90 0.69 -5.86
CA LEU A 141 2.79 -0.27 -5.79
C LEU A 141 2.22 -0.59 -7.19
N LEU A 142 2.04 0.40 -8.06
CA LEU A 142 1.60 0.19 -9.44
C LEU A 142 2.54 -0.76 -10.18
N HIS A 143 3.85 -0.48 -10.10
CA HIS A 143 4.87 -1.31 -10.73
C HIS A 143 4.85 -2.74 -10.15
N ASP A 144 4.83 -2.87 -8.83
CA ASP A 144 4.89 -4.14 -8.11
C ASP A 144 3.68 -5.04 -8.39
N LEU A 145 2.48 -4.45 -8.50
CA LEU A 145 1.27 -5.19 -8.87
C LEU A 145 1.27 -5.62 -10.35
N LYS A 146 1.82 -4.79 -11.24
CA LYS A 146 1.93 -5.13 -12.67
C LYS A 146 2.84 -6.34 -12.89
N TYR A 147 3.93 -6.42 -12.13
CA TYR A 147 4.94 -7.48 -12.19
C TYR A 147 4.90 -8.41 -10.97
N TRP A 148 3.71 -8.65 -10.41
CA TRP A 148 3.55 -9.50 -9.23
C TRP A 148 4.17 -10.89 -9.43
N GLY A 149 5.04 -11.29 -8.51
CA GLY A 149 5.76 -12.57 -8.54
C GLY A 149 6.74 -12.69 -7.36
N GLU A 150 7.54 -13.75 -7.34
CA GLU A 150 8.45 -14.06 -6.22
C GLU A 150 9.47 -12.96 -5.93
N ARG A 151 9.93 -12.26 -6.97
CA ARG A 151 10.80 -11.08 -6.79
C ARG A 151 10.12 -10.01 -5.95
N THR A 152 8.91 -9.59 -6.32
CA THR A 152 8.14 -8.57 -5.60
C THR A 152 7.85 -9.01 -4.17
N LYS A 153 7.45 -10.27 -3.98
CA LYS A 153 7.21 -10.84 -2.64
C LYS A 153 8.46 -10.77 -1.77
N THR A 154 9.63 -11.09 -2.33
CA THR A 154 10.91 -11.04 -1.62
C THR A 154 11.31 -9.61 -1.29
N GLU A 155 11.15 -8.66 -2.22
CA GLU A 155 11.43 -7.23 -1.98
C GLU A 155 10.53 -6.65 -0.88
N TRP A 156 9.23 -6.99 -0.90
CA TRP A 156 8.29 -6.60 0.15
C TRP A 156 8.63 -7.24 1.49
N ALA A 157 8.95 -8.55 1.50
CA ALA A 157 9.36 -9.27 2.71
C ALA A 157 10.61 -8.65 3.33
N ALA A 158 11.66 -8.39 2.53
CA ALA A 158 12.88 -7.77 3.00
C ALA A 158 12.63 -6.41 3.65
N SER A 159 11.75 -5.60 3.06
CA SER A 159 11.41 -4.27 3.60
C SER A 159 10.62 -4.34 4.91
N PHE A 160 9.82 -5.40 5.10
CA PHE A 160 9.05 -5.61 6.31
C PHE A 160 9.88 -6.17 7.49
N TRP A 161 10.69 -7.20 7.24
CA TRP A 161 11.44 -7.91 8.29
C TRP A 161 12.88 -7.43 8.48
N THR A 162 13.47 -6.72 7.52
CA THR A 162 14.85 -6.23 7.60
C THR A 162 14.89 -4.69 7.64
N PRO A 163 14.44 -4.06 8.73
CA PRO A 163 14.60 -2.62 8.89
C PRO A 163 16.10 -2.30 9.04
N GLY A 164 16.67 -1.55 8.09
CA GLY A 164 17.96 -0.88 8.29
C GLY A 164 19.18 -1.41 7.54
N ASN A 165 19.06 -2.11 6.40
CA ASN A 165 20.22 -2.18 5.48
C ASN A 165 20.29 -0.87 4.67
N GLU A 166 20.58 0.22 5.37
CA GLU A 166 21.30 1.33 4.76
C GLU A 166 22.70 0.79 4.44
N PRO A 167 23.24 0.97 3.23
CA PRO A 167 24.66 0.72 3.03
C PRO A 167 25.39 1.58 4.06
N VAL A 168 26.17 0.93 4.91
CA VAL A 168 27.12 1.59 5.80
C VAL A 168 28.05 2.35 4.86
N ASP A 169 27.84 3.66 4.73
CA ASP A 169 28.73 4.51 3.95
C ASP A 169 30.15 4.32 4.50
N GLY A 170 31.04 4.01 3.57
CA GLY A 170 32.32 3.37 3.82
C GLY A 170 33.24 4.13 4.76
N GLU A 171 34.11 3.33 5.37
CA GLU A 171 35.30 3.73 6.10
C GLU A 171 35.98 4.95 5.47
N ALA A 172 36.11 6.00 6.28
CA ALA A 172 37.12 7.01 6.07
C ALA A 172 38.50 6.34 6.21
N VAL A 173 39.26 6.32 5.12
CA VAL A 173 40.73 6.16 5.12
C VAL A 173 41.31 7.29 4.30
#